data_AF-A0A1Y3PED7-F1
#
_entry.id   AF-A0A1Y3PED7-F1
#
_cell.length_a   1.000
_cell.length_b   1.000
_cell.length_c   1.000
_cell.angle_alpha   90.00
_cell.angle_beta   90.00
_cell.angle_gamma   90.00
#
_symmetry.space_group_name_H-M   'P 1'
#
loop_
_entity.id
_entity.type
_entity.pdbx_description
1 polymer ?
#
loop_
_entity_poly.entity_id
_entity_poly.type
_entity_poly.pdbx_seq_one_letter_code
_entity_poly.pdbx_strand_id
1 'polypeptide(L)'
;MSDKENTLREKALNLLLEDAVKIRQLIEVQLDHLTAPQCPVFEEVLDTQLFGLSKEIDFAVRVGLINRDVGRQIMNKLEVEISKFQEHYERQRQLFETKSG
;
A
#
# COMPACT_ATOMS: atom_id res chain seq x y z
N MET A 1 -10.12 6.90 -29.39
CA MET A 1 -9.68 5.64 -28.76
C MET A 1 -10.75 4.59 -28.99
N SER A 2 -10.39 3.32 -29.22
CA SER A 2 -11.39 2.27 -29.42
C SER A 2 -11.94 1.75 -28.09
N ASP A 3 -13.14 1.17 -28.08
CA ASP A 3 -13.74 0.57 -26.87
C ASP A 3 -12.82 -0.45 -26.20
N LYS A 4 -12.06 -1.23 -27.00
CA LYS A 4 -11.07 -2.19 -26.48
C LYS A 4 -9.95 -1.52 -25.69
N GLU A 5 -9.54 -0.32 -26.10
CA GLU A 5 -8.48 0.44 -25.43
C GLU A 5 -8.99 0.99 -24.09
N ASN A 6 -10.22 1.50 -24.04
CA ASN A 6 -10.86 1.94 -22.79
C ASN A 6 -10.99 0.79 -21.79
N THR A 7 -11.49 -0.37 -22.23
CA THR A 7 -11.58 -1.57 -21.39
C THR A 7 -10.23 -2.02 -20.84
N LEU A 8 -9.15 -1.89 -21.63
CA LEU A 8 -7.81 -2.27 -21.16
C LEU A 8 -7.28 -1.30 -20.10
N ARG A 9 -7.53 0.00 -20.25
CA ARG A 9 -7.16 1.02 -19.25
C ARG A 9 -7.89 0.80 -17.93
N GLU A 10 -9.19 0.52 -17.99
CA GLU A 10 -10.00 0.21 -16.81
C GLU A 10 -9.49 -1.04 -16.09
N LYS A 11 -9.19 -2.11 -16.84
CA LYS A 11 -8.61 -3.33 -16.27
C LYS A 11 -7.26 -3.10 -15.62
N ALA A 12 -6.38 -2.33 -16.25
CA ALA A 12 -5.08 -1.99 -15.69
C ALA A 12 -5.21 -1.19 -14.39
N LEU A 13 -6.10 -0.19 -14.38
CA LEU A 13 -6.38 0.59 -13.17
C LEU A 13 -6.94 -0.29 -12.04
N ASN A 14 -7.89 -1.16 -12.34
CA ASN A 14 -8.48 -2.06 -11.34
C ASN A 14 -7.44 -3.00 -10.73
N LEU A 15 -6.56 -3.59 -11.55
CA LEU A 15 -5.47 -4.45 -11.06
C LEU A 15 -4.54 -3.69 -10.10
N LEU A 16 -4.10 -2.48 -10.48
CA LEU A 16 -3.24 -1.65 -9.61
C LEU A 16 -3.92 -1.28 -8.28
N LEU A 17 -5.23 -1.03 -8.31
CA LEU A 17 -6.02 -0.77 -7.09
C LEU A 17 -6.16 -2.03 -6.23
N GLU A 18 -6.39 -3.20 -6.83
CA GLU A 18 -6.45 -4.48 -6.14
C GLU A 18 -5.11 -4.81 -5.47
N ASP A 19 -3.99 -4.58 -6.14
CA ASP A 19 -2.66 -4.82 -5.59
C ASP A 19 -2.35 -3.85 -4.44
N ALA A 20 -2.74 -2.57 -4.54
CA ALA A 20 -2.66 -1.63 -3.43
C ALA A 20 -3.52 -2.09 -2.22
N VAL A 21 -4.71 -2.65 -2.46
CA VAL A 21 -5.57 -3.22 -1.39
C VAL A 21 -4.91 -4.42 -0.73
N LYS A 22 -4.25 -5.31 -1.48
CA LYS A 22 -3.54 -6.47 -0.89
C LYS A 22 -2.40 -6.02 0.03
N ILE A 23 -1.65 -4.98 -0.35
CA ILE A 23 -0.61 -4.40 0.51
C ILE A 23 -1.24 -3.84 1.79
N ARG A 24 -2.37 -3.14 1.67
CA ARG A 24 -3.10 -2.64 2.85
C ARG A 24 -3.54 -3.77 3.78
N GLN A 25 -4.11 -4.84 3.23
CA GLN A 25 -4.56 -6.01 4.00
C GLN A 25 -3.39 -6.70 4.71
N LEU A 26 -2.21 -6.77 4.09
CA LEU A 26 -1.01 -7.30 4.74
C LEU A 26 -0.68 -6.53 6.01
N ILE A 27 -0.84 -5.19 6.01
CA ILE A 27 -0.62 -4.34 7.17
C ILE A 27 -1.70 -4.54 8.24
N GLU A 28 -2.99 -4.59 7.83
CA GLU A 28 -4.12 -4.82 8.73
C GLU A 28 -3.97 -6.14 9.50
N VAL A 29 -3.61 -7.22 8.81
CA VAL A 29 -3.38 -8.54 9.42
C VAL A 29 -2.26 -8.50 10.46
N GLN A 30 -1.19 -7.73 10.26
CA GLN A 30 -0.13 -7.65 11.28
C GLN A 30 -0.59 -6.92 12.53
N LEU A 31 -1.40 -5.87 12.40
CA LEU A 31 -1.95 -5.15 13.55
C LEU A 31 -2.87 -6.06 14.39
N ASP A 32 -3.71 -6.85 13.73
CA ASP A 32 -4.65 -7.76 14.40
C ASP A 32 -3.95 -8.89 15.17
N HIS A 33 -2.77 -9.33 14.70
CA HIS A 33 -2.03 -10.44 15.31
C HIS A 33 -1.03 -9.99 16.39
N LEU A 34 -1.00 -8.71 16.80
CA LEU A 34 -0.10 -8.16 17.83
C LEU A 34 1.40 -8.43 17.57
N THR A 35 1.78 -8.77 16.34
CA THR A 35 3.17 -8.74 15.91
C THR A 35 3.59 -7.28 15.83
N ALA A 36 4.76 -6.93 16.38
CA ALA A 36 5.22 -5.55 16.30
C ALA A 36 5.37 -5.14 14.81
N PRO A 37 4.62 -4.15 14.30
CA PRO A 37 4.78 -3.62 12.94
C PRO A 37 6.11 -2.89 12.75
N GLN A 38 6.89 -2.73 13.81
CA GLN A 38 8.30 -2.31 13.78
C GLN A 38 9.26 -3.52 13.79
N CYS A 39 8.79 -4.73 13.49
CA CYS A 39 9.68 -5.85 13.23
C CYS A 39 10.49 -5.52 11.98
N PRO A 40 11.83 -5.48 12.04
CA PRO A 40 12.67 -5.09 10.90
C PRO A 40 12.35 -5.87 9.62
N VAL A 41 12.00 -7.16 9.78
CA VAL A 41 11.60 -8.03 8.67
C VAL A 41 10.30 -7.59 8.01
N PHE A 42 9.35 -7.06 8.80
CA PHE A 42 8.07 -6.59 8.25
C PHE A 42 8.26 -5.29 7.44
N GLU A 43 9.06 -4.36 7.96
CA GLU A 43 9.39 -3.12 7.23
C GLU A 43 10.05 -3.44 5.89
N GLU A 44 11.02 -4.36 5.86
CA GLU A 44 11.67 -4.81 4.62
C GLU A 44 10.69 -5.45 3.62
N VAL A 45 9.76 -6.27 4.11
CA VAL A 45 8.71 -6.88 3.28
C VAL A 45 7.77 -5.81 2.74
N LEU A 46 7.33 -4.86 3.57
CA LEU A 46 6.44 -3.78 3.17
C LEU A 46 7.11 -2.89 2.12
N ASP A 47 8.37 -2.50 2.33
CA ASP A 47 9.16 -1.71 1.39
C ASP A 47 9.29 -2.42 0.04
N THR A 48 9.54 -3.74 0.06
CA THR A 48 9.61 -4.55 -1.15
C THR A 48 8.27 -4.58 -1.90
N GLN A 49 7.15 -4.69 -1.17
CA GLN A 49 5.80 -4.66 -1.76
C GLN A 49 5.47 -3.29 -2.37
N LEU A 50 5.77 -2.20 -1.67
CA LEU A 50 5.59 -0.84 -2.17
C LEU A 50 6.44 -0.58 -3.42
N PHE A 51 7.69 -1.05 -3.40
CA PHE A 51 8.56 -0.96 -4.57
C PHE A 51 8.00 -1.75 -5.75
N GLY A 52 7.49 -2.97 -5.53
CA GLY A 52 6.82 -3.78 -6.54
C GLY A 52 5.66 -3.04 -7.20
N LEU A 53 4.72 -2.53 -6.40
CA LEU A 53 3.58 -1.74 -6.89
C LEU A 53 4.05 -0.49 -7.66
N SER A 54 5.11 0.19 -7.20
CA SER A 54 5.67 1.36 -7.90
C SER A 54 6.16 1.00 -9.30
N LYS A 55 6.72 -0.21 -9.49
CA LYS A 55 7.20 -0.69 -10.80
C LYS A 55 6.06 -1.08 -11.73
N GLU A 56 5.00 -1.66 -11.20
CA GLU A 56 3.78 -1.95 -11.96
C GLU A 56 3.10 -0.67 -12.44
N ILE A 57 3.00 0.33 -11.56
CA ILE A 57 2.49 1.68 -11.91
C ILE A 57 3.38 2.32 -12.98
N ASP A 58 4.71 2.32 -12.81
CA ASP A 58 5.63 2.88 -13.81
C ASP A 58 5.47 2.19 -15.17
N PHE A 59 5.35 0.86 -15.17
CA PHE A 59 5.08 0.11 -16.39
C PHE A 59 3.77 0.57 -17.05
N ALA A 60 2.66 0.61 -16.31
CA ALA A 60 1.35 1.02 -16.81
C ALA A 60 1.34 2.48 -17.33
N VAL A 61 2.10 3.37 -16.70
CA VAL A 61 2.32 4.74 -17.19
C VAL A 61 3.10 4.73 -18.51
N ARG A 62 4.20 3.97 -18.61
CA ARG A 62 5.04 3.92 -19.83
C ARG A 62 4.31 3.36 -21.04
N VAL A 63 3.39 2.41 -20.84
CA VAL A 63 2.55 1.88 -21.92
C VAL A 63 1.28 2.71 -22.19
N GLY A 64 1.09 3.82 -21.46
CA GLY A 64 -0.04 4.74 -21.68
C GLY A 64 -1.39 4.22 -21.19
N LEU A 65 -1.40 3.23 -20.29
CA LEU A 65 -2.63 2.66 -19.73
C LEU A 65 -3.21 3.52 -18.60
N ILE A 66 -2.35 4.25 -17.87
CA ILE A 66 -2.75 5.21 -16.85
C ILE A 66 -1.92 6.50 -16.94
N ASN A 67 -2.47 7.58 -16.41
CA ASN A 67 -1.73 8.83 -16.24
C ASN A 67 -0.80 8.75 -15.02
N ARG A 68 0.34 9.43 -15.08
CA ARG A 68 1.29 9.51 -13.95
C ARG A 68 0.64 10.05 -12.67
N ASP A 69 -0.25 11.03 -12.78
CA ASP A 69 -0.96 11.56 -11.61
C ASP A 69 -1.87 10.54 -10.95
N VAL A 70 -2.49 9.64 -11.72
CA VAL A 70 -3.31 8.53 -11.19
C VAL A 70 -2.42 7.56 -10.41
N GLY A 71 -1.29 7.18 -10.99
CA GLY A 71 -0.29 6.35 -10.29
C GLY A 71 0.19 6.99 -8.98
N ARG A 72 0.48 8.30 -8.99
CA ARG A 72 0.87 9.05 -7.79
C ARG A 72 -0.23 9.04 -6.72
N GLN A 73 -1.50 9.19 -7.12
CA GLN A 73 -2.62 9.15 -6.18
C GLN A 73 -2.77 7.78 -5.52
N ILE A 74 -2.54 6.68 -6.24
CA ILE A 74 -2.56 5.32 -5.68
C ILE A 74 -1.48 5.18 -4.60
N MET A 75 -0.23 5.56 -4.91
CA MET A 75 0.88 5.49 -3.94
C MET A 75 0.64 6.38 -2.72
N ASN A 76 0.29 7.66 -2.94
CA ASN A 76 0.07 8.60 -1.84
C ASN A 76 -1.04 8.14 -0.90
N LYS A 77 -2.11 7.54 -1.42
CA LYS A 77 -3.19 7.02 -0.59
C LYS A 77 -2.69 5.88 0.28
N LEU A 78 -1.93 4.95 -0.29
CA LEU A 78 -1.37 3.81 0.42
C LEU A 78 -0.37 4.25 1.50
N GLU A 79 0.52 5.19 1.18
CA GLU A 79 1.47 5.79 2.14
C GLU A 79 0.77 6.44 3.33
N VAL A 80 -0.29 7.24 3.08
CA VAL A 80 -1.08 7.86 4.17
C VAL A 80 -1.77 6.82 5.04
N GLU A 81 -2.28 5.74 4.46
CA GLU A 81 -2.89 4.64 5.20
C GLU A 81 -1.82 3.94 6.08
N ILE A 82 -0.64 3.65 5.54
CA ILE A 82 0.50 3.08 6.28
C ILE A 82 0.91 3.96 7.46
N SER A 83 1.09 5.26 7.25
CA SER A 83 1.50 6.17 8.34
C SER A 83 0.47 6.17 9.48
N LYS A 84 -0.83 6.16 9.15
CA LYS A 84 -1.90 6.07 10.18
C LYS A 84 -1.82 4.77 10.99
N PHE A 85 -1.51 3.66 10.32
CA PHE A 85 -1.34 2.36 10.98
C PHE A 85 -0.14 2.36 11.93
N GLN A 86 1.01 2.90 11.49
CA GLN A 86 2.21 3.03 12.31
C GLN A 86 1.95 3.91 13.54
N GLU A 87 1.35 5.09 13.36
CA GLU A 87 0.97 5.98 14.47
C GLU A 87 0.02 5.30 15.48
N HIS A 88 -0.96 4.55 14.98
CA HIS A 88 -1.92 3.85 15.84
C HIS A 88 -1.23 2.79 16.70
N TYR A 89 -0.33 2.01 16.10
CA TYR A 89 0.44 1.01 16.83
C TYR A 89 1.36 1.65 17.89
N GLU A 90 2.07 2.72 17.54
CA GLU A 90 2.96 3.41 18.48
C GLU A 90 2.20 3.93 19.70
N ARG A 91 1.00 4.50 19.51
CA ARG A 91 0.12 4.92 20.60
C ARG A 91 -0.31 3.74 21.48
N GLN A 92 -0.69 2.61 20.87
CA GLN A 92 -1.04 1.41 21.63
C GLN A 92 0.13 0.88 22.46
N ARG A 93 1.33 0.82 21.88
CA ARG A 93 2.54 0.37 22.59
C ARG A 93 2.84 1.23 23.81
N GLN A 94 2.80 2.55 23.67
CA GLN A 94 2.99 3.49 24.79
C GLN A 94 1.95 3.30 25.91
N LEU A 95 0.70 2.99 25.56
CA LEU A 95 -0.37 2.69 26.54
C LEU A 95 -0.12 1.38 27.31
N PHE A 96 0.46 0.37 26.67
CA PHE A 96 0.83 -0.88 27.34
C PHE A 96 2.03 -0.72 28.27
N GLU A 97 3.04 0.05 27.85
CA GLU A 97 4.23 0.36 28.66
C GLU A 97 3.88 1.17 29.91
N THR A 98 3.00 2.17 29.78
CA THR A 98 2.56 3.02 30.91
C THR A 98 1.61 2.34 31.90
N LYS A 99 0.92 1.26 31.51
CA LYS A 99 0.07 0.46 32.41
C LYS A 99 0.82 -0.66 33.13
N SER A 100 2.03 -0.99 32.67
CA SER A 100 2.85 -2.10 33.20
C SER A 100 3.93 -1.64 34.18
N GLY A 101 4.06 -0.32 34.43
CA GLY A 101 4.92 0.29 35.44
C GLY A 101 4.09 0.98 36.52
#